data_AF-A0A963WVP0-F1
#
_entry.id   AF-A0A963WVP0-F1
#
_cell.length_a   1.000
_cell.length_b   1.000
_cell.length_c   1.000
_cell.angle_alpha   90.00
_cell.angle_beta   90.00
_cell.angle_gamma   90.00
#
_symmetry.space_group_name_H-M   'P 1'
#
loop_
_entity.id
_entity.type
_entity.pdbx_description
1 polymer ?
#
loop_
_entity_poly.entity_id
_entity_poly.type
_entity_poly.pdbx_seq_one_letter_code
_entity_poly.pdbx_strand_id
1 'polypeptide(L)' 'VARGTFIEVGGDTQPAPAPRYSKTVTDQPRPEVGPGKDTDAILAELGLDETELAALNAAGALG' A
#
# COMPACT_ATOMS: atom_id res chain seq x y z
N VAL A 1 -8.83 -30.01 5.46
CA VAL A 1 -8.55 -28.71 4.80
C VAL A 1 -7.80 -27.83 5.78
N ALA A 2 -6.58 -27.40 5.45
CA ALA A 2 -5.82 -26.44 6.26
C ALA A 2 -6.59 -25.12 6.31
N ARG A 3 -6.63 -24.44 7.47
CA ARG A 3 -7.54 -23.32 7.78
C ARG A 3 -7.25 -22.01 7.02
N GLY A 4 -6.61 -22.07 5.85
CA GLY A 4 -6.16 -20.90 5.09
C GLY A 4 -5.23 -20.00 5.89
N THR A 5 -4.36 -20.60 6.72
CA THR A 5 -3.47 -19.88 7.66
C THR A 5 -2.41 -19.05 6.94
N PHE A 6 -2.02 -19.46 5.73
CA PHE A 6 -1.08 -18.76 4.88
C PHE A 6 -1.73 -18.47 3.53
N ILE A 7 -1.31 -17.37 2.91
CA ILE A 7 -1.78 -16.82 1.63
C ILE A 7 -0.58 -16.38 0.81
N GLU A 8 -0.75 -16.28 -0.50
CA GLU A 8 0.25 -15.68 -1.38
C GLU A 8 -0.04 -14.19 -1.57
N VAL A 9 0.95 -13.35 -1.28
CA VAL A 9 0.88 -11.89 -1.47
C VAL A 9 2.18 -11.45 -2.13
N GLY A 10 2.11 -10.85 -3.31
CA GLY A 10 3.30 -10.36 -4.00
C GLY A 10 4.28 -11.43 -4.50
N GLY A 11 3.88 -12.71 -4.48
CA GLY A 11 4.76 -13.84 -4.82
C GLY A 11 5.39 -14.52 -3.61
N ASP A 12 5.13 -14.02 -2.40
CA ASP A 12 5.59 -14.60 -1.14
C ASP A 12 4.45 -15.18 -0.31
N THR A 13 4.74 -16.29 0.37
CA THR A 13 3.84 -16.89 1.35
C THR A 13 3.84 -16.08 2.65
N GLN A 14 2.70 -15.50 3.00
CA GLN A 14 2.50 -14.68 4.19
C GLN A 14 1.38 -15.25 5.08
N PRO A 15 1.40 -15.01 6.41
CA PRO A 15 0.28 -15.36 7.26
C PRO A 15 -0.96 -14.56 6.87
N ALA A 16 -2.09 -15.25 6.78
CA ALA A 16 -3.38 -14.61 6.51
C ALA A 16 -3.81 -13.74 7.71
N PRO A 17 -4.56 -12.65 7.47
CA PRO A 17 -5.05 -11.76 8.52
C PRO A 17 -5.75 -12.48 9.69
N ALA A 18 -5.51 -11.98 10.91
CA ALA A 18 -6.12 -12.47 12.14
C ALA A 18 -6.58 -11.29 13.01
N PRO A 19 -7.68 -11.43 13.81
CA PRO A 19 -8.57 -12.59 13.97
C PRO A 19 -9.47 -12.89 12.76
N ARG A 20 -9.92 -14.15 12.62
CA ARG A 20 -10.85 -14.56 11.57
C ARG A 20 -12.29 -14.32 12.00
N TYR A 21 -12.76 -13.09 11.82
CA TYR A 21 -14.15 -12.76 12.08
C TYR A 21 -15.08 -13.50 11.12
N SER A 22 -16.22 -13.96 11.62
CA SER A 22 -17.22 -14.69 10.83
C SER A 22 -18.13 -13.79 10.00
N LYS A 23 -18.27 -12.50 10.40
CA LYS A 23 -19.20 -11.55 9.77
C LYS A 23 -18.50 -10.54 8.85
N THR A 24 -17.49 -9.84 9.35
CA THR A 24 -16.73 -8.86 8.57
C THR A 24 -15.39 -9.45 8.20
N VAL A 25 -15.22 -9.81 6.93
CA VAL A 25 -13.96 -10.35 6.43
C VAL A 25 -12.94 -9.21 6.35
N THR A 26 -11.74 -9.42 6.89
CA THR A 26 -10.60 -8.52 6.71
C THR A 26 -10.05 -8.65 5.31
N ASP A 27 -9.73 -7.52 4.68
CA ASP A 27 -9.09 -7.49 3.38
C ASP A 27 -7.72 -8.18 3.42
N GLN A 28 -7.31 -8.68 2.25
CA GLN A 28 -5.98 -9.25 2.08
C GLN A 28 -4.91 -8.15 2.10
N PRO A 29 -3.71 -8.42 2.62
CA PRO A 29 -2.58 -7.50 2.49
C PRO A 29 -2.30 -7.23 1.00
N ARG A 30 -1.88 -6.01 0.71
CA ARG A 30 -1.32 -5.68 -0.60
C ARG A 30 0.17 -6.06 -0.61
N PRO A 31 0.74 -6.38 -1.79
CA PRO A 31 2.18 -6.50 -1.93
C PRO A 31 2.91 -5.24 -1.47
N GLU A 32 4.17 -5.41 -1.09
CA GLU A 32 5.07 -4.29 -0.87
C GLU A 32 5.20 -3.43 -2.14
N VAL A 33 5.35 -2.12 -1.91
CA VAL A 33 5.64 -1.16 -2.97
C VAL A 33 7.02 -0.58 -2.75
N GLY A 34 7.69 -0.22 -3.84
CA GLY A 34 9.00 0.43 -3.77
C GLY A 34 8.92 1.81 -3.10
N PRO A 35 10.06 2.35 -2.63
CA PRO A 35 10.14 3.73 -2.15
C PRO A 35 9.55 4.71 -3.16
N GLY A 36 8.82 5.71 -2.66
CA GLY A 36 8.23 6.77 -3.47
C GLY A 36 7.03 6.38 -4.36
N LYS A 37 6.62 5.10 -4.38
CA LYS A 37 5.63 4.60 -5.36
C LYS A 37 4.28 5.32 -5.30
N ASP A 38 3.87 5.73 -4.11
CA ASP A 38 2.58 6.38 -3.85
C ASP A 38 2.72 7.89 -3.56
N THR A 39 3.93 8.47 -3.66
CA THR A 39 4.21 9.86 -3.25
C THR A 39 3.31 10.88 -3.94
N ASP A 40 3.25 10.84 -5.28
CA ASP A 40 2.44 11.78 -6.05
C ASP A 40 0.95 11.65 -5.74
N ALA A 41 0.46 10.41 -5.59
CA ALA A 41 -0.93 10.13 -5.29
C ALA A 41 -1.33 10.67 -3.90
N ILE A 42 -0.50 10.44 -2.88
CA ILE A 42 -0.75 10.92 -1.52
C ILE A 42 -0.71 12.45 -1.48
N LEU A 43 0.27 13.07 -2.13
CA LEU A 43 0.38 14.54 -2.14
C LEU A 43 -0.78 15.20 -2.90
N ALA A 44 -1.27 14.58 -3.98
CA ALA A 44 -2.49 15.03 -4.66
C ALA A 44 -3.74 14.86 -3.79
N GLU A 45 -3.88 13.75 -3.05
CA GLU A 45 -4.97 13.54 -2.08
C GLU A 45 -4.94 14.58 -0.95
N LEU A 46 -3.74 15.06 -0.58
CA LEU A 46 -3.55 16.15 0.38
C LEU A 46 -3.83 17.54 -0.20
N GLY A 47 -4.11 17.64 -1.50
CA GLY A 47 -4.54 18.86 -2.18
C GLY A 47 -3.44 19.63 -2.90
N LEU A 48 -2.26 19.04 -3.11
CA LEU A 48 -1.22 19.67 -3.92
C LEU A 48 -1.57 19.56 -5.41
N ASP A 49 -1.38 20.65 -6.13
CA ASP A 49 -1.54 20.65 -7.58
C ASP A 49 -0.27 20.17 -8.31
N GLU A 50 -0.38 19.98 -9.63
CA GLU A 50 0.73 19.52 -10.47
C GLU A 50 1.94 20.46 -10.44
N THR A 51 1.73 21.76 -10.23
CA THR A 51 2.80 22.75 -10.19
C THR A 51 3.59 22.68 -8.89
N GLU A 52 2.90 22.48 -7.76
CA GLU A 52 3.51 22.27 -6.45
C GLU A 52 4.29 20.95 -6.40
N LEU A 53 3.72 19.87 -6.94
CA LEU A 53 4.38 18.57 -7.08
C LEU A 53 5.67 18.68 -7.91
N ALA A 54 5.59 19.33 -9.07
CA ALA A 54 6.76 19.54 -9.93
C ALA A 54 7.85 20.35 -9.21
N ALA A 55 7.49 21.36 -8.42
CA ALA A 55 8.43 22.16 -7.64
C ALA A 55 9.14 21.33 -6.55
N LEU A 56 8.40 20.48 -5.83
CA LEU A 56 8.98 19.58 -4.81
C LEU A 56 9.92 18.55 -5.42
N ASN A 57 9.54 17.98 -6.56
CA ASN A 57 10.39 17.05 -7.28
C ASN A 57 11.68 17.73 -7.78
N ALA A 58 11.57 18.92 -8.37
CA ALA A 58 12.71 19.70 -8.83
C ALA A 58 13.66 20.13 -7.69
N ALA A 59 13.11 20.35 -6.50
CA ALA A 59 13.89 20.66 -5.30
C ALA A 59 14.59 19.43 -4.67
N GLY A 60 14.33 18.22 -5.18
CA GLY A 60 14.84 16.97 -4.60
C GLY A 60 14.22 16.65 -3.23
N ALA A 61 13.03 17.19 -2.95
CA ALA A 61 12.33 16.99 -1.68
C ALA A 61 11.52 15.67 -1.64
N LEU A 62 11.32 15.02 -2.79
CA LEU A 62 10.59 13.76 -2.94
C LEU A 62 11.56 12.58 -3.10
N GLY A 63 11.18 11.41 -2.60
CA GLY A 63 11.95 10.15 -2.69
C GLY A 63 11.10 8.92 -2.45
#